data_AF-A0A8T3RFM9-F1
#
_entry.id   AF-A0A8T3RFM9-F1
#
_cell.length_a   1.000
_cell.length_b   1.000
_cell.length_c   1.000
_cell.angle_alpha   90.00
_cell.angle_beta   90.00
_cell.angle_gamma   90.00
#
_symmetry.space_group_name_H-M   'P 1'
#
loop_
_entity.id
_entity.type
_entity.pdbx_description
1 polymer ?
#
loop_
_entity_poly.entity_id
_entity_poly.type
_entity_poly.pdbx_seq_one_letter_code
_entity_poly.pdbx_strand_id
1 'polypeptide(L)'
;MVAQIRSPHAQRPVVYLYEAVPGGVGMAARLFQRHDELVAGAKDLVGDCRCEDGCPACTGPRGETGGNGRVLAERLLGLLRDGTIGSRAA
;
A
#
# COMPACT_ATOMS: atom_id res chain seq x y z
N MET A 1 10.17 -3.45 8.88
CA MET A 1 8.87 -3.96 8.41
C MET A 1 8.93 -5.48 8.47
N VAL A 2 8.07 -6.14 9.24
CA VAL A 2 7.97 -7.61 9.20
C VAL A 2 6.92 -7.94 8.14
N ALA A 3 7.31 -8.67 7.10
CA ALA A 3 6.36 -9.17 6.12
C ALA A 3 5.75 -10.47 6.65
N GLN A 4 4.47 -10.42 7.02
CA GLN A 4 3.67 -11.60 7.34
C GLN A 4 2.64 -11.79 6.23
N ILE A 5 2.66 -12.94 5.55
CA ILE A 5 1.73 -13.22 4.42
C ILE A 5 0.27 -13.13 4.87
N ARG A 6 -0.01 -13.52 6.11
CA ARG A 6 -1.31 -13.43 6.75
C ARG A 6 -1.17 -12.69 8.07
N SER A 7 -1.98 -11.67 8.28
CA SER A 7 -2.09 -11.03 9.58
C SER A 7 -2.68 -12.02 10.60
N PRO A 8 -2.03 -12.22 11.77
CA PRO A 8 -2.60 -13.02 12.86
C PRO A 8 -3.96 -12.48 13.33
N HIS A 9 -4.17 -11.17 13.23
CA HIS A 9 -5.38 -10.50 13.71
C HIS A 9 -6.52 -10.54 12.68
N ALA A 10 -6.21 -10.39 11.40
CA ALA A 10 -7.22 -10.27 10.35
C ALA A 10 -7.42 -11.54 9.53
N GLN A 11 -6.54 -12.55 9.68
CA GLN A 11 -6.56 -13.80 8.93
C GLN A 11 -6.56 -13.63 7.40
N ARG A 12 -6.09 -12.46 6.92
CA ARG A 12 -5.94 -12.08 5.51
C ARG A 12 -4.67 -11.22 5.32
N PRO A 13 -4.20 -11.00 4.08
CA PRO A 13 -3.16 -10.01 3.81
C PRO A 13 -3.64 -8.62 4.23
N VAL A 14 -2.82 -7.91 5.02
CA VAL A 14 -3.12 -6.57 5.53
C VAL A 14 -1.86 -5.72 5.51
N VAL A 15 -1.99 -4.48 5.04
CA VAL A 15 -0.98 -3.43 5.19
C VAL A 15 -1.36 -2.59 6.40
N TYR A 16 -0.49 -2.54 7.40
CA TYR A 16 -0.65 -1.69 8.57
C TYR A 16 0.20 -0.43 8.40
N LEU A 17 -0.43 0.73 8.57
CA LEU A 17 0.26 2.01 8.58
C LEU A 17 0.13 2.60 9.98
N TYR A 18 1.27 2.83 10.64
CA TYR A 18 1.34 3.30 12.01
C TYR A 18 2.44 4.34 12.19
N GLU A 19 2.34 5.11 13.26
CA GLU A 19 3.32 6.11 13.64
C GLU A 19 4.33 5.51 14.61
N ALA A 20 5.62 5.71 14.37
CA ALA A 20 6.66 5.25 15.29
C ALA A 20 6.80 6.15 16.53
N VAL A 21 6.13 7.31 16.55
CA VAL A 21 6.15 8.25 17.67
C VAL A 21 5.31 7.67 18.82
N PRO A 22 5.85 7.58 20.06
CA PRO A 22 5.08 7.15 21.22
C PRO A 22 3.83 8.01 21.42
N GLY A 23 2.67 7.35 21.58
CA GLY A 23 1.36 8.01 21.69
C GLY A 23 0.75 8.47 20.36
N GLY A 24 1.53 8.49 19.27
CA GLY A 24 1.10 8.95 17.95
C GLY A 24 0.85 10.46 17.89
N VAL A 25 0.90 11.04 16.68
CA VAL A 25 0.50 12.43 16.43
C VAL A 25 -0.80 12.53 15.63
N GLY A 26 -1.44 11.38 15.36
CA GLY A 26 -2.75 11.29 14.72
C GLY A 26 -2.69 11.22 13.20
N MET A 27 -1.50 11.04 12.61
CA MET A 27 -1.35 10.95 11.16
C MET A 27 -1.98 9.65 10.61
N ALA A 28 -1.75 8.52 11.28
CA ALA A 28 -2.30 7.24 10.83
C ALA A 28 -3.84 7.26 10.82
N ALA A 29 -4.45 7.85 11.86
CA ALA A 29 -5.90 7.99 11.94
C ALA A 29 -6.47 8.88 10.82
N ARG A 30 -5.80 10.01 10.51
CA ARG A 30 -6.22 10.88 9.39
C ARG A 30 -6.07 10.20 8.04
N LEU A 31 -4.98 9.46 7.83
CA LEU A 31 -4.77 8.69 6.60
C LEU A 31 -5.83 7.59 6.44
N PHE A 32 -6.26 6.97 7.53
CA PHE A 32 -7.36 5.99 7.49
C PHE A 32 -8.70 6.63 7.09
N GLN A 33 -9.01 7.82 7.63
CA GLN A 33 -10.21 8.57 7.23
C GLN A 33 -10.16 8.99 5.74
N ARG A 34 -8.97 9.29 5.23
CA ARG A 34 -8.70 9.66 3.83
C ARG A 34 -8.16 8.49 3.00
N HIS A 35 -8.56 7.27 3.33
CA HIS A 35 -8.08 6.07 2.66
C HIS A 35 -8.21 6.13 1.13
N ASP A 36 -9.34 6.60 0.63
CA ASP A 36 -9.61 6.62 -0.81
C ASP A 36 -8.68 7.61 -1.55
N GLU A 37 -8.39 8.77 -0.92
CA GLU A 37 -7.40 9.74 -1.42
C GLU A 37 -5.99 9.14 -1.40
N LEU A 38 -5.65 8.41 -0.34
CA LEU A 38 -4.35 7.76 -0.20
C LEU A 38 -4.13 6.71 -1.31
N VAL A 39 -5.12 5.86 -1.56
CA VAL A 39 -5.04 4.84 -2.62
C VAL A 39 -5.00 5.48 -4.00
N ALA A 40 -5.77 6.55 -4.24
CA ALA A 40 -5.73 7.29 -5.49
C ALA A 40 -4.32 7.89 -5.74
N GLY A 41 -3.75 8.60 -4.75
CA GLY A 41 -2.41 9.17 -4.87
C GLY A 41 -1.33 8.11 -5.07
N ALA A 42 -1.43 6.94 -4.44
CA ALA A 42 -0.52 5.83 -4.68
C ALA A 42 -0.64 5.28 -6.11
N LYS A 43 -1.86 5.21 -6.66
CA LYS A 43 -2.11 4.78 -8.04
C LYS A 43 -1.50 5.75 -9.04
N ASP A 44 -1.67 7.05 -8.81
CA ASP A 44 -1.10 8.10 -9.66
C ASP A 44 0.43 8.06 -9.61
N LEU A 45 1.02 7.94 -8.42
CA LEU A 45 2.48 7.80 -8.25
C LEU A 45 3.07 6.64 -9.06
N VAL A 46 2.42 5.47 -9.03
CA VAL A 46 2.89 4.29 -9.77
C VAL A 46 2.65 4.47 -11.28
N GLY A 47 1.49 5.00 -11.67
CA GLY A 47 1.10 5.21 -13.07
C GLY A 47 2.00 6.22 -13.80
N ASP A 48 2.37 7.31 -13.13
CA ASP A 48 3.20 8.39 -13.68
C ASP A 48 4.71 8.03 -13.72
N CYS A 49 5.10 6.94 -13.05
CA CYS A 49 6.49 6.52 -13.02
C CYS A 49 6.95 5.99 -14.40
N ARG A 50 8.12 6.43 -14.86
CA ARG A 50 8.72 6.00 -16.14
C ARG A 50 9.55 4.71 -16.06
N CYS A 51 9.47 3.97 -14.95
CA CYS A 51 10.18 2.70 -14.80
C CYS A 51 9.42 1.54 -15.44
N GLU A 52 10.13 0.47 -15.80
CA GLU A 52 9.52 -0.73 -16.39
C GLU A 52 8.94 -1.64 -15.29
N ASP A 53 9.77 -2.02 -14.31
CA ASP A 53 9.43 -3.10 -13.37
C ASP A 53 9.23 -2.63 -11.92
N GLY A 54 9.43 -1.34 -11.67
CA GLY A 54 9.52 -0.75 -10.34
C GLY A 54 10.86 -0.05 -10.10
N CYS A 55 10.87 0.94 -9.23
CA CYS A 55 12.09 1.63 -8.79
C CYS A 55 11.92 2.20 -7.37
N PRO A 56 13.02 2.62 -6.71
CA PRO A 56 12.96 3.20 -5.37
C PRO A 56 12.01 4.40 -5.20
N ALA A 57 11.59 5.04 -6.31
CA ALA A 57 10.67 6.17 -6.28
C ALA A 57 9.17 5.78 -6.33
N CYS A 58 8.82 4.55 -6.72
CA CYS A 58 7.42 4.12 -6.81
C CYS A 58 7.12 2.88 -5.95
N THR A 59 7.58 1.70 -6.38
CA THR A 59 7.27 0.41 -5.74
C THR A 59 8.40 -0.15 -4.88
N GLY A 60 9.59 0.47 -4.90
CA GLY A 60 10.78 0.00 -4.20
C GLY A 60 11.89 -0.52 -5.12
N PRO A 61 13.05 -0.90 -4.56
CA PRO A 61 14.23 -1.29 -5.33
C PRO A 61 13.98 -2.49 -6.26
N ARG A 62 14.60 -2.45 -7.44
CA ARG A 62 14.54 -3.54 -8.42
C ARG A 62 15.19 -4.79 -7.85
N GLY A 63 14.56 -5.94 -8.05
CA GLY A 63 15.10 -7.26 -7.67
C GLY A 63 14.51 -7.87 -6.39
N GLU A 64 13.97 -7.07 -5.47
CA GLU A 64 13.32 -7.61 -4.25
C GLU A 64 11.91 -8.16 -4.51
N THR A 65 11.30 -7.79 -5.64
CA THR A 65 9.89 -8.07 -5.99
C THR A 65 9.72 -8.98 -7.22
N GLY A 66 10.80 -9.56 -7.76
CA GLY A 66 10.69 -10.54 -8.87
C GLY A 66 10.38 -9.94 -10.25
N GLY A 67 10.72 -8.67 -10.48
CA GLY A 67 10.69 -8.04 -11.82
C GLY A 67 9.31 -7.61 -12.31
N ASN A 68 8.27 -7.68 -11.50
CA ASN A 68 6.91 -7.28 -11.87
C ASN A 68 6.25 -6.33 -10.85
N GLY A 69 7.06 -5.66 -10.02
CA GLY A 69 6.61 -4.84 -8.90
C GLY A 69 5.62 -3.76 -9.33
N ARG A 70 5.90 -3.05 -10.44
CA ARG A 70 5.00 -2.06 -11.01
C ARG A 70 3.64 -2.64 -11.37
N VAL A 71 3.61 -3.69 -12.19
CA VAL A 71 2.38 -4.32 -12.69
C VAL A 71 1.53 -4.87 -11.55
N LEU A 72 2.15 -5.51 -10.56
CA LEU A 72 1.44 -6.02 -9.39
C LEU A 72 0.88 -4.90 -8.53
N ALA A 73 1.63 -3.80 -8.34
CA ALA A 73 1.17 -2.64 -7.58
C ALA A 73 -0.03 -1.97 -8.27
N GLU A 74 0.03 -1.72 -9.57
CA GLU A 74 -1.07 -1.14 -10.34
C GLU A 74 -2.35 -1.97 -10.22
N ARG A 75 -2.23 -3.30 -10.32
CA ARG A 75 -3.36 -4.21 -10.16
C ARG A 75 -3.93 -4.16 -8.74
N LEU A 76 -3.08 -4.22 -7.72
CA LEU A 76 -3.51 -4.20 -6.33
C LEU A 76 -4.23 -2.88 -5.98
N LEU A 77 -3.68 -1.75 -6.42
CA LEU A 77 -4.26 -0.43 -6.21
C LEU A 77 -5.59 -0.27 -6.95
N GLY A 78 -5.75 -0.87 -8.13
CA GLY A 78 -7.04 -0.97 -8.82
C GLY A 78 -8.09 -1.71 -7.98
N LEU A 79 -7.76 -2.90 -7.49
CA LEU A 79 -8.67 -3.70 -6.67
C LEU A 79 -9.07 -3.01 -5.36
N LEU A 80 -8.14 -2.27 -4.73
CA LEU A 80 -8.40 -1.48 -3.53
C LEU A 80 -9.32 -0.28 -3.81
N ARG A 81 -9.10 0.41 -4.94
CA ARG A 81 -9.91 1.58 -5.33
C ARG A 81 -11.35 1.19 -5.66
N ASP A 82 -11.52 0.07 -6.34
CA ASP A 82 -12.82 -0.41 -6.79
C ASP A 82 -13.60 -1.13 -5.67
N GLY A 83 -13.04 -1.16 -4.44
CA GLY A 83 -13.66 -1.82 -3.28
C GLY A 83 -13.77 -3.34 -3.41
N THR A 84 -13.07 -3.93 -4.38
CA THR A 84 -13.11 -5.39 -4.64
C THR A 84 -12.40 -6.15 -3.52
N ILE A 85 -11.39 -5.53 -2.92
CA ILE A 85 -10.67 -6.04 -1.75
C ILE A 85 -10.47 -4.90 -0.74
N GLY A 86 -10.50 -5.26 0.55
CA GLY A 86 -10.26 -4.32 1.66
C GLY A 86 -11.51 -4.07 2.49
N SER A 87 -11.60 -4.71 3.67
CA SER A 87 -12.53 -4.23 4.70
C SER A 87 -11.89 -3.03 5.41
N ARG A 88 -12.65 -1.93 5.50
CA ARG A 88 -12.36 -0.81 6.41
C ARG A 88 -12.60 -1.33 7.82
N ALA A 89 -11.64 -2.06 8.38
CA ALA A 89 -11.72 -2.48 9.78
C ALA A 89 -11.60 -1.23 10.64
N ALA A 90 -12.70 -0.86 11.29
CA ALA A 90 -12.77 0.17 12.31
C ALA A 90 -12.04 -0.28 13.59
#